data_AF-A0A7R6VNE3-F1
#
_entry.id   AF-A0A7R6VNE3-F1
#
_cell.length_a   1.000
_cell.length_b   1.000
_cell.length_c   1.000
_cell.angle_alpha   90.00
_cell.angle_beta   90.00
_cell.angle_gamma   90.00
#
_symmetry.space_group_name_H-M   'P 1'
#
loop_
_entity.id
_entity.type
_entity.pdbx_description
1 polymer ?
#
loop_
_entity_poly.entity_id
_entity_poly.type
_entity_poly.pdbx_seq_one_letter_code
_entity_poly.pdbx_strand_id
1 'polypeptide(L)'
;MSTGISLLEKQILALHYNGTYITNFDFKKAGEEIGIEVDLADREKMLKYLLKNANEAGKMPQLAQALATLMQKRIATYNKLLENYPNAKDIIVQYIQKTRSTIMLLQQRARMNPYE
;
A
#
# COMPACT_ATOMS: atom_id res chain seq x y z
N MET A 1 -4.77 -6.21 20.41
CA MET A 1 -4.33 -5.88 19.03
C MET A 1 -2.91 -5.35 19.12
N SER A 2 -1.95 -5.93 18.38
CA SER A 2 -0.56 -5.46 18.37
C SER A 2 -0.50 -4.02 17.83
N THR A 3 0.07 -3.11 18.61
CA THR A 3 0.19 -1.66 18.32
C THR A 3 0.80 -1.39 16.94
N GLY A 4 1.69 -2.27 16.47
CA GLY A 4 2.39 -2.16 15.19
C GLY A 4 1.51 -2.31 13.95
N ILE A 5 0.43 -3.09 14.01
CA ILE A 5 -0.50 -3.29 12.89
C ILE A 5 -1.32 -2.00 12.66
N SER A 6 -1.78 -1.34 13.72
CA SER A 6 -2.57 -0.10 13.61
C SER A 6 -1.81 1.07 12.98
N LEU A 7 -0.49 1.15 13.17
CA LEU A 7 0.32 2.20 12.57
C LEU A 7 0.48 2.00 11.05
N LEU A 8 0.67 0.75 10.62
CA LEU A 8 0.75 0.40 9.21
C LEU A 8 -0.56 0.67 8.49
N GLU A 9 -1.67 0.29 9.09
CA GLU A 9 -3.01 0.56 8.56
C GLU A 9 -3.18 2.05 8.28
N LYS A 10 -2.85 2.91 9.27
CA LYS A 10 -2.91 4.37 9.09
C LYS A 10 -1.99 4.86 7.97
N GLN A 11 -0.77 4.35 7.92
CA GLN A 11 0.21 4.72 6.88
C GLN A 11 -0.25 4.29 5.48
N ILE A 12 -0.92 3.14 5.33
CA ILE A 12 -1.44 2.64 4.05
C ILE A 12 -2.75 3.34 3.65
N LEU A 13 -3.63 3.69 4.60
CA LEU A 13 -4.97 4.20 4.28
C LEU A 13 -5.01 5.71 4.00
N ALA A 14 -4.14 6.49 4.67
CA ALA A 14 -4.20 7.94 4.62
C ALA A 14 -3.25 8.51 3.55
N LEU A 15 -3.85 9.26 2.62
CA LEU A 15 -3.15 9.92 1.52
C LEU A 15 -2.01 10.83 2.00
N HIS A 16 -2.22 11.51 3.13
CA HIS A 16 -1.22 12.37 3.74
C HIS A 16 0.11 11.63 4.02
N TYR A 17 0.04 10.34 4.38
CA TYR A 17 1.22 9.52 4.68
C TYR A 17 1.79 8.83 3.43
N ASN A 18 0.94 8.20 2.59
CA ASN A 18 1.43 7.36 1.49
C ASN A 18 1.58 8.09 0.14
N GLY A 19 1.03 9.29 -0.03
CA GLY A 19 1.02 10.01 -1.31
C GLY A 19 0.24 9.34 -2.45
N THR A 20 -0.43 8.20 -2.20
CA THR A 20 -1.19 7.43 -3.19
C THR A 20 -2.52 6.96 -2.59
N TYR A 21 -3.64 7.35 -3.21
CA TYR A 21 -4.93 6.81 -2.81
C TYR A 21 -5.05 5.35 -3.27
N ILE A 22 -5.30 4.44 -2.33
CA ILE A 22 -5.60 3.03 -2.57
C ILE A 22 -7.10 2.84 -2.43
N THR A 23 -7.73 2.35 -3.49
CA THR A 23 -9.16 2.11 -3.57
C THR A 23 -9.53 0.74 -2.99
N ASN A 24 -10.82 0.51 -2.73
CA ASN A 24 -11.34 -0.82 -2.39
C ASN A 24 -11.03 -1.86 -3.48
N PHE A 25 -11.11 -1.44 -4.75
CA PHE A 25 -10.80 -2.31 -5.88
C PHE A 25 -9.32 -2.67 -5.94
N ASP A 26 -8.43 -1.74 -5.60
CA ASP A 26 -7.00 -2.01 -5.49
C ASP A 26 -6.71 -3.04 -4.38
N PHE A 27 -7.40 -2.95 -3.23
CA PHE A 27 -7.30 -3.96 -2.18
C PHE A 27 -7.82 -5.33 -2.63
N LYS A 28 -8.99 -5.36 -3.29
CA LYS A 28 -9.54 -6.60 -3.84
C LYS A 28 -8.54 -7.28 -4.79
N LYS A 29 -7.98 -6.53 -5.73
CA LYS A 29 -6.96 -7.04 -6.67
C LYS A 29 -5.70 -7.54 -5.98
N ALA A 30 -5.21 -6.83 -4.97
CA ALA A 30 -4.04 -7.27 -4.21
C ALA A 30 -4.31 -8.58 -3.45
N GLY A 31 -5.53 -8.76 -2.94
CA GLY A 31 -5.96 -10.04 -2.36
C GLY A 31 -6.02 -11.17 -3.36
N GLU A 32 -6.68 -10.94 -4.51
CA GLU A 32 -6.78 -11.91 -5.60
C GLU A 32 -5.40 -12.38 -6.08
N GLU A 33 -4.44 -11.45 -6.22
CA GLU A 33 -3.05 -11.74 -6.64
C GLU A 33 -2.33 -12.72 -5.69
N ILE A 34 -2.70 -12.72 -4.40
CA ILE A 34 -2.12 -13.61 -3.39
C ILE A 34 -3.05 -14.77 -3.02
N GLY A 35 -4.18 -14.94 -3.71
CA GLY A 35 -5.17 -15.98 -3.43
C GLY A 35 -5.85 -15.80 -2.06
N ILE A 36 -6.18 -14.55 -1.71
CA ILE A 36 -7.04 -14.19 -0.57
C ILE A 36 -8.21 -13.40 -1.12
N GLU A 37 -9.40 -13.99 -1.08
CA GLU A 37 -10.62 -13.33 -1.54
C GLU A 37 -11.09 -12.31 -0.50
N VAL A 38 -11.44 -11.11 -0.95
CA VAL A 38 -11.89 -10.02 -0.08
C VAL A 38 -13.21 -9.48 -0.60
N ASP A 39 -14.23 -9.54 0.25
CA ASP A 39 -15.52 -8.90 -0.02
C ASP A 39 -15.38 -7.38 -0.08
N LEU A 40 -16.19 -6.75 -0.93
CA LEU A 40 -16.26 -5.29 -0.98
C LEU A 40 -16.87 -4.77 0.33
N ALA A 41 -16.05 -4.06 1.09
CA ALA A 41 -16.42 -3.39 2.34
C ALA A 41 -15.75 -2.02 2.40
N ASP A 42 -15.77 -1.33 3.55
CA ASP A 42 -14.95 -0.13 3.73
C ASP A 42 -13.44 -0.46 3.70
N ARG A 43 -12.63 0.52 3.30
CA ARG A 43 -11.19 0.34 3.05
C ARG A 43 -10.43 -0.17 4.27
N GLU A 44 -10.82 0.29 5.45
CA GLU A 44 -10.16 -0.08 6.69
C GLU A 44 -10.41 -1.55 7.03
N LYS A 45 -11.67 -2.01 6.91
CA LYS A 45 -12.01 -3.43 7.08
C LYS A 45 -11.32 -4.31 6.04
N MET A 46 -11.31 -3.91 4.77
CA MET A 46 -10.64 -4.67 3.71
C MET A 46 -9.14 -4.81 3.98
N LEU A 47 -8.46 -3.73 4.37
CA LEU A 47 -7.04 -3.78 4.69
C LEU A 47 -6.76 -4.64 5.93
N LYS A 48 -7.54 -4.49 7.01
CA LYS A 48 -7.43 -5.33 8.21
C LYS A 48 -7.59 -6.80 7.90
N TYR A 49 -8.60 -7.13 7.09
CA TYR A 49 -8.84 -8.49 6.63
C TYR A 49 -7.64 -9.03 5.84
N LEU A 50 -7.14 -8.26 4.86
CA LEU A 50 -5.96 -8.66 4.07
C LEU A 50 -4.73 -8.90 4.94
N LEU A 51 -4.39 -7.96 5.82
CA LEU A 51 -3.22 -8.07 6.69
C LEU A 51 -3.32 -9.29 7.61
N LYS A 52 -4.51 -9.52 8.20
CA LYS A 52 -4.75 -10.67 9.06
C LYS A 52 -4.60 -11.99 8.30
N ASN A 53 -5.33 -12.16 7.20
CA ASN A 53 -5.34 -13.41 6.44
C ASN A 53 -3.99 -13.67 5.75
N ALA A 54 -3.31 -12.64 5.28
CA ALA A 54 -1.96 -12.79 4.71
C ALA A 54 -0.96 -13.21 5.79
N ASN A 55 -1.09 -12.72 7.02
CA ASN A 55 -0.26 -13.18 8.12
C ASN A 55 -0.54 -14.64 8.49
N GLU A 56 -1.82 -15.02 8.64
CA GLU A 56 -2.23 -16.39 8.95
C GLU A 56 -1.82 -17.39 7.86
N ALA A 57 -1.82 -16.98 6.59
CA ALA A 57 -1.43 -17.81 5.45
C ALA A 57 0.07 -17.78 5.12
N GLY A 58 0.90 -17.04 5.86
CA GLY A 58 2.33 -16.87 5.53
C GLY A 58 2.58 -16.11 4.22
N LYS A 59 1.62 -15.29 3.79
CA LYS A 59 1.60 -14.54 2.53
C LYS A 59 1.90 -13.04 2.68
N MET A 60 2.38 -12.60 3.85
CA MET A 60 2.72 -11.19 4.11
C MET A 60 3.74 -10.62 3.11
N PRO A 61 4.82 -11.34 2.72
CA PRO A 61 5.74 -10.85 1.69
C PRO A 61 5.06 -10.61 0.33
N GLN A 62 4.16 -11.50 -0.06
CA GLN A 62 3.41 -11.43 -1.32
C GLN A 62 2.42 -10.25 -1.29
N LEU A 63 1.71 -10.06 -0.19
CA LEU A 63 0.82 -8.90 -0.01
C LEU A 63 1.59 -7.59 -0.11
N ALA A 64 2.73 -7.50 0.59
CA ALA A 64 3.58 -6.33 0.55
C ALA A 64 4.09 -6.05 -0.88
N GLN A 65 4.46 -7.09 -1.63
CA GLN A 65 4.89 -6.96 -3.01
C GLN A 65 3.74 -6.51 -3.93
N ALA A 66 2.53 -7.04 -3.78
CA ALA A 66 1.36 -6.64 -4.57
C ALA A 66 1.04 -5.15 -4.36
N LEU A 67 1.02 -4.69 -3.11
CA LEU A 67 0.82 -3.28 -2.76
C LEU A 67 1.97 -2.39 -3.27
N ALA A 68 3.22 -2.85 -3.19
CA ALA A 68 4.37 -2.12 -3.73
C ALA A 68 4.29 -1.98 -5.26
N THR A 69 3.92 -3.04 -5.98
CA THR A 69 3.72 -3.03 -7.43
C THR A 69 2.63 -2.04 -7.83
N LEU A 70 1.51 -2.00 -7.10
CA LEU A 70 0.45 -1.00 -7.29
C LEU A 70 1.01 0.42 -7.15
N MET A 71 1.75 0.70 -6.08
CA MET A 71 2.34 2.00 -5.81
C MET A 71 3.37 2.42 -6.87
N GLN A 72 4.17 1.48 -7.39
CA GLN A 72 5.09 1.74 -8.50
C GLN A 72 4.36 2.16 -9.78
N LYS A 73 3.22 1.53 -10.09
CA LYS A 73 2.35 1.95 -11.22
C LYS A 73 1.81 3.38 -11.02
N ARG A 74 1.52 3.76 -9.78
CA ARG A 74 1.07 5.13 -9.44
C ARG A 74 2.21 6.14 -9.58
N ILE A 75 3.43 5.80 -9.16
CA ILE A 75 4.63 6.63 -9.42
C ILE A 75 4.84 6.84 -10.93
N ALA A 76 4.69 5.80 -11.76
CA ALA A 76 4.80 5.96 -13.20
C ALA A 76 3.74 6.94 -13.76
N THR A 77 2.54 6.93 -13.19
CA THR A 77 1.49 7.91 -13.53
C THR A 77 1.88 9.32 -13.09
N TYR A 78 2.43 9.49 -11.89
CA TYR A 78 2.93 10.78 -11.40
C TYR A 78 4.08 11.34 -12.25
N ASN A 79 5.01 10.50 -12.71
CA ASN A 79 6.08 10.94 -13.62
C ASN A 79 5.50 11.47 -14.95
N LYS A 80 4.50 10.78 -15.53
CA LYS A 80 3.79 11.29 -16.71
C LYS A 80 3.08 12.61 -16.42
N LEU A 81 2.53 12.81 -15.23
CA LEU A 81 1.91 14.08 -14.85
C LEU A 81 2.95 15.20 -14.73
N LEU A 82 4.17 14.92 -14.25
CA LEU A 82 5.26 15.92 -14.20
C LEU A 82 5.64 16.42 -15.58
N GLU A 83 5.71 15.52 -16.57
CA GLU A 83 6.01 15.88 -17.96
C GLU A 83 4.94 16.81 -18.56
N ASN A 84 3.68 16.54 -18.26
CA ASN A 84 2.55 17.29 -18.83
C ASN A 84 2.21 18.58 -18.05
N TYR A 85 2.55 18.65 -16.76
CA TYR A 85 2.13 19.73 -15.86
C TYR A 85 3.31 20.22 -14.99
N PRO A 86 4.31 20.89 -15.57
CA PRO A 86 5.51 21.32 -14.84
C PRO A 86 5.20 22.29 -13.69
N ASN A 87 4.12 23.08 -13.79
CA ASN A 87 3.69 23.99 -12.73
C ASN A 87 3.20 23.26 -11.46
N ALA A 88 2.85 21.98 -11.57
CA ALA A 88 2.46 21.12 -10.44
C ALA A 88 3.63 20.28 -9.89
N LYS A 89 4.88 20.61 -10.27
CA LYS A 89 6.06 19.81 -9.92
C LYS A 89 6.18 19.54 -8.42
N ASP A 90 6.08 20.58 -7.60
CA ASP A 90 6.37 20.47 -6.17
C ASP A 90 5.40 19.52 -5.46
N ILE A 91 4.11 19.61 -5.77
CA ILE A 91 3.09 18.72 -5.19
C ILE A 91 3.22 17.29 -5.70
N ILE A 92 3.49 17.09 -6.99
CA ILE A 92 3.61 15.74 -7.56
C ILE A 92 4.88 15.05 -7.05
N VAL A 93 6.02 15.77 -6.96
CA VAL A 93 7.26 15.25 -6.37
C VAL A 93 7.04 14.83 -4.92
N GLN A 94 6.28 15.62 -4.15
CA GLN A 94 5.94 15.26 -2.77
C GLN A 94 5.15 13.94 -2.69
N TYR A 95 4.18 13.73 -3.59
CA TYR A 95 3.45 12.45 -3.65
C TYR A 95 4.35 11.29 -4.04
N ILE A 96 5.22 11.45 -5.04
CA ILE A 96 6.19 10.42 -5.42
C ILE A 96 7.09 10.04 -4.24
N GLN A 97 7.61 11.02 -3.50
CA GLN A 97 8.46 10.79 -2.33
C GLN A 97 7.74 9.98 -1.26
N LYS A 98 6.52 10.39 -0.88
CA LYS A 98 5.70 9.66 0.09
C LYS A 98 5.42 8.22 -0.35
N THR A 99 5.07 8.03 -1.62
CA THR A 99 4.79 6.70 -2.16
C THR A 99 6.04 5.81 -2.14
N ARG A 100 7.22 6.35 -2.45
CA ARG A 100 8.49 5.62 -2.31
C ARG A 100 8.78 5.22 -0.86
N SER A 101 8.57 6.14 0.09
CA SER A 101 8.75 5.85 1.52
C SER A 101 7.81 4.73 1.99
N THR A 102 6.56 4.71 1.54
CA THR A 102 5.62 3.63 1.87
C THR A 102 6.01 2.29 1.26
N ILE A 103 6.51 2.27 0.02
CA ILE A 103 7.06 1.04 -0.59
C ILE A 103 8.20 0.48 0.26
N MET A 104 9.14 1.33 0.67
CA MET A 104 10.27 0.91 1.52
C MET A 104 9.78 0.32 2.85
N LEU A 105 8.79 0.96 3.49
CA LEU A 105 8.19 0.48 4.73
C LEU A 105 7.51 -0.89 4.56
N LEU A 106 6.74 -1.08 3.47
CA LEU A 106 6.12 -2.37 3.15
C LEU A 106 7.16 -3.47 2.98
N GLN A 107 8.23 -3.20 2.24
CA GLN A 107 9.32 -4.14 2.00
C GLN A 107 10.15 -4.44 3.25
N GLN A 108 10.31 -3.47 4.16
CA GLN A 108 10.97 -3.69 5.44
C GLN A 108 10.13 -4.63 6.30
N ARG A 109 8.82 -4.39 6.40
CA ARG A 109 7.91 -5.25 7.17
C ARG A 109 7.75 -6.64 6.60
N ALA A 110 7.81 -6.79 5.28
CA ALA A 110 7.83 -8.11 4.64
C ALA A 110 9.05 -8.95 5.04
N ARG A 111 10.17 -8.28 5.40
CA ARG A 111 11.43 -8.92 5.78
C ARG A 111 11.56 -9.16 7.28
N MET A 112 10.95 -8.31 8.11
CA MET A 112 10.93 -8.52 9.56
C MET A 112 9.89 -9.60 9.88
N ASN A 113 10.37 -10.70 10.47
CA ASN A 113 9.55 -11.81 10.92
C ASN A 113 8.49 -11.28 11.92
N PRO A 114 7.20 -11.67 11.85
CA PRO A 114 6.13 -11.16 12.72
C PRO A 114 6.28 -11.40 14.24
N TYR A 115 7.44 -11.88 14.69
CA TYR A 115 7.76 -12.19 16.09
C TYR A 115 8.92 -11.35 16.66
N GLU A 116 9.41 -10.34 15.93
CA GLU A 116 10.28 -9.27 16.47
C GLU A 116 9.55 -7.93 16.59
#